data_AF-A0A522WWK6-F1
#
_entry.id   AF-A0A522WWK6-F1
#
_cell.length_a   1.000
_cell.length_b   1.000
_cell.length_c   1.000
_cell.angle_alpha   90.00
_cell.angle_beta   90.00
_cell.angle_gamma   90.00
#
_symmetry.space_group_name_H-M   'P 1'
#
loop_
_entity.id
_entity.type
_entity.pdbx_description
1 polymer ?
#
loop_
_entity_poly.entity_id
_entity_poly.type
_entity_poly.pdbx_seq_one_letter_code
_entity_poly.pdbx_strand_id
1 'polypeptide(L)'
;MLALLDEIGSDCITAWTRDCIRDLQKYSMDLDDVVELIRLCFRSGRYIDSEWCQQKIDGPWAACDAYQVTQRKWVNYAHKEMDFENYIKFAIGKTGRLMLLVSCHPPEIRW
;
A
#
# COMPACT_ATOMS: atom_id res chain seq x y z
N MET A 1 -4.58 3.03 -13.31
CA MET A 1 -4.06 2.31 -12.13
C MET A 1 -4.83 1.02 -11.88
N LEU A 2 -6.16 1.05 -11.70
CA LEU A 2 -6.97 -0.17 -11.53
C LEU A 2 -6.84 -1.16 -12.70
N ALA A 3 -6.87 -0.68 -13.95
CA ALA A 3 -6.65 -1.53 -15.13
C ALA A 3 -5.32 -2.31 -15.09
N LEU A 4 -4.24 -1.72 -14.54
CA LEU A 4 -2.95 -2.40 -14.39
C LEU A 4 -3.05 -3.56 -13.38
N LEU A 5 -3.74 -3.33 -12.26
CA LEU A 5 -3.97 -4.34 -11.23
C LEU A 5 -4.92 -5.44 -11.72
N ASP A 6 -5.88 -5.10 -12.57
CA ASP A 6 -6.84 -6.06 -13.13
C ASP A 6 -6.22 -6.94 -14.22
N GLU A 7 -5.26 -6.42 -14.99
CA GLU A 7 -4.54 -7.16 -16.03
C GLU A 7 -3.37 -7.99 -15.50
N ILE A 8 -2.58 -7.43 -14.57
CA ILE A 8 -1.28 -7.99 -14.16
C ILE A 8 -1.30 -8.48 -12.70
N GLY A 9 -2.23 -8.00 -11.87
CA GLY A 9 -2.29 -8.40 -10.46
C GLY A 9 -1.07 -7.95 -9.66
N SER A 10 -0.64 -8.78 -8.72
CA SER A 10 0.48 -8.50 -7.80
C SER A 10 1.84 -8.43 -8.48
N ASP A 11 2.01 -9.04 -9.66
CA ASP A 11 3.25 -9.01 -10.44
C ASP A 11 3.66 -7.60 -10.90
N CYS A 12 2.70 -6.66 -10.93
CA CYS A 12 3.00 -5.26 -11.25
C CYS A 12 3.49 -4.47 -10.02
N ILE A 13 3.47 -5.03 -8.82
CA ILE A 13 3.79 -4.32 -7.58
C ILE A 13 5.23 -4.62 -7.15
N THR A 14 5.96 -3.57 -6.80
CA THR A 14 7.25 -3.69 -6.14
C THR A 14 7.24 -2.91 -4.84
N ALA A 15 7.47 -3.59 -3.72
CA ALA A 15 7.80 -2.96 -2.45
C ALA A 15 9.13 -2.20 -2.60
N TRP A 16 9.06 -0.87 -2.58
CA TRP A 16 10.10 -0.02 -3.12
C TRP A 16 11.11 0.44 -2.07
N THR A 17 10.66 0.72 -0.85
CA THR A 17 11.49 1.14 0.28
C THR A 17 11.77 -0.04 1.22
N ARG A 18 12.89 0.02 1.95
CA ARG A 18 13.23 -1.02 2.93
C ARG A 18 12.23 -1.08 4.10
N ASP A 19 11.70 0.07 4.51
CA ASP A 19 10.74 0.13 5.60
C ASP A 19 9.39 -0.46 5.18
N CYS A 20 8.93 -0.20 3.95
CA CYS A 20 7.75 -0.86 3.42
C CYS A 20 7.90 -2.39 3.39
N ILE A 21 9.05 -2.91 2.94
CA ILE A 21 9.32 -4.36 2.97
C ILE A 21 9.23 -4.91 4.40
N ARG A 22 9.76 -4.19 5.39
CA ARG A 22 9.69 -4.57 6.80
C ARG A 22 8.26 -4.54 7.33
N ASP A 23 7.47 -3.55 6.94
CA ASP A 23 6.07 -3.45 7.37
C ASP A 23 5.23 -4.60 6.80
N LEU A 24 5.37 -4.93 5.51
CA LEU A 24 4.69 -6.07 4.92
C LEU A 24 5.03 -7.37 5.66
N GLN A 25 6.31 -7.59 5.99
CA GLN A 25 6.72 -8.75 6.80
C GLN A 25 6.12 -8.71 8.20
N LYS A 26 6.19 -7.57 8.88
CA LYS A 26 5.68 -7.39 10.25
C LYS A 26 4.18 -7.66 10.35
N TYR A 27 3.41 -7.23 9.35
CA TYR A 27 1.96 -7.40 9.31
C TYR A 27 1.53 -8.65 8.53
N SER A 28 2.48 -9.50 8.13
CA SER A 28 2.23 -10.74 7.39
C SER A 28 1.37 -10.53 6.14
N MET A 29 1.68 -9.48 5.39
CA MET A 29 1.00 -9.12 4.15
C MET A 29 1.85 -9.53 2.95
N ASP A 30 1.23 -10.21 1.99
CA ASP A 30 1.82 -10.46 0.68
C ASP A 30 1.41 -9.38 -0.34
N LEU A 31 1.83 -9.53 -1.60
CA LEU A 31 1.50 -8.55 -2.63
C LEU A 31 0.04 -8.67 -3.11
N ASP A 32 -0.63 -9.81 -2.93
CA ASP A 32 -2.05 -9.97 -3.27
C ASP A 32 -2.93 -9.23 -2.25
N ASP A 33 -2.58 -9.27 -0.97
CA ASP A 33 -3.16 -8.42 0.07
C ASP A 33 -3.05 -6.93 -0.30
N VAL A 34 -1.89 -6.51 -0.84
CA VAL A 34 -1.65 -5.13 -1.27
C VAL A 34 -2.53 -4.77 -2.48
N VAL A 35 -2.67 -5.65 -3.47
CA VAL A 35 -3.56 -5.42 -4.62
C VAL A 35 -4.98 -5.11 -4.12
N GLU A 36 -5.49 -5.92 -3.19
CA GLU A 36 -6.83 -5.70 -2.64
C GLU A 36 -6.92 -4.39 -1.85
N LEU A 37 -5.92 -4.05 -1.05
CA LEU A 37 -5.89 -2.76 -0.35
C LEU A 37 -5.90 -1.57 -1.31
N ILE A 38 -5.13 -1.63 -2.39
CA ILE A 38 -5.11 -0.54 -3.38
C ILE A 38 -6.46 -0.44 -4.10
N ARG A 39 -7.10 -1.58 -4.41
CA ARG A 39 -8.48 -1.58 -4.91
C ARG A 39 -9.44 -0.95 -3.89
N LEU A 40 -9.33 -1.28 -2.60
CA LEU A 40 -10.13 -0.63 -1.56
C LEU A 40 -9.85 0.88 -1.46
N CYS A 41 -8.61 1.34 -1.66
CA CYS A 41 -8.28 2.76 -1.64
C CYS A 41 -9.10 3.55 -2.66
N PHE A 42 -9.24 3.03 -3.88
CA PHE A 42 -10.04 3.68 -4.92
C PHE A 42 -11.55 3.52 -4.75
N ARG A 43 -12.00 2.43 -4.09
CA ARG A 43 -13.43 2.19 -3.87
C ARG A 43 -14.00 2.99 -2.68
N SER A 44 -13.27 3.05 -1.58
CA SER A 44 -13.76 3.59 -0.32
C SER A 44 -12.69 4.24 0.56
N GLY A 45 -11.43 4.29 0.11
CA GLY A 45 -10.36 4.94 0.85
C GLY A 45 -10.47 6.47 0.84
N ARG A 46 -9.82 7.09 1.81
CA ARG A 46 -9.65 8.55 1.89
C ARG A 46 -8.27 8.91 1.34
N TYR A 47 -8.25 9.67 0.24
CA TYR A 47 -7.03 10.33 -0.21
C TYR A 47 -6.54 11.32 0.85
N ILE A 48 -5.24 11.32 1.13
CA ILE A 48 -4.61 12.17 2.14
C ILE A 48 -3.93 13.36 1.45
N ASP A 49 -2.92 13.05 0.65
CA ASP A 49 -2.09 14.01 -0.07
C ASP A 49 -1.24 13.33 -1.15
N SER A 50 -0.53 14.14 -1.94
CA SER A 50 0.51 13.71 -2.85
C SER A 50 1.85 14.22 -2.34
N GLU A 51 2.85 13.36 -2.33
CA GLU A 51 4.15 13.68 -1.75
C GLU A 51 5.31 13.04 -2.52
N TRP A 52 6.48 13.64 -2.40
CA TRP A 52 7.72 13.08 -2.94
C TRP A 52 8.31 12.10 -1.93
N CYS A 53 8.48 10.85 -2.35
CA CYS A 53 9.13 9.83 -1.54
C CYS A 53 10.47 9.42 -2.14
N GLN A 54 11.49 9.30 -1.29
CA GLN A 54 12.81 8.83 -1.68
C GLN A 54 12.98 7.35 -1.33
N GLN A 55 13.53 6.55 -2.24
CA GLN A 55 13.69 5.11 -2.01
C GLN A 55 14.61 4.78 -0.81
N LYS A 56 15.67 5.58 -0.66
CA LYS A 56 16.72 5.53 0.36
C LYS A 56 17.51 6.84 0.30
N ILE A 57 18.41 7.07 1.26
CA ILE A 57 19.37 8.18 1.21
C ILE A 57 20.09 8.17 -0.16
N ASP A 58 20.10 9.31 -0.83
CA ASP A 58 20.65 9.53 -2.18
C ASP A 58 20.04 8.64 -3.30
N GLY A 59 18.88 8.05 -3.03
CA GLY A 59 18.12 7.25 -3.97
C GLY A 59 17.19 8.06 -4.89
N PRO A 60 16.56 7.39 -5.87
CA PRO A 60 15.56 8.01 -6.73
C PRO A 60 14.34 8.48 -5.95
N TRP A 61 13.68 9.50 -6.49
CA TRP A 61 12.42 10.06 -5.99
C TRP A 61 11.23 9.59 -6.83
N ALA A 62 10.09 9.37 -6.18
CA ALA A 62 8.81 9.07 -6.81
C ALA A 62 7.72 9.99 -6.28
N ALA A 63 6.86 10.48 -7.17
CA ALA A 63 5.64 11.19 -6.81
C ALA A 63 4.59 10.15 -6.42
N CYS A 64 4.23 10.13 -5.14
CA CYS A 64 3.33 9.15 -4.56
C CYS A 64 2.03 9.80 -4.16
N ASP A 65 0.95 9.02 -4.21
CA ASP A 65 -0.32 9.37 -3.59
C ASP A 65 -0.47 8.55 -2.30
N ALA A 66 -0.92 9.22 -1.24
CA ALA A 66 -1.17 8.62 0.05
C ALA A 66 -2.67 8.44 0.30
N TYR A 67 -3.03 7.29 0.83
CA TYR A 67 -4.41 6.93 1.17
C TYR A 67 -4.49 6.35 2.58
N GLN A 68 -5.62 6.60 3.24
CA GLN A 68 -6.05 5.88 4.43
C GLN A 68 -7.26 5.02 4.06
N VAL A 69 -7.21 3.75 4.43
CA VAL A 69 -8.23 2.77 4.04
C VAL A 69 -8.51 1.80 5.19
N THR A 70 -9.78 1.46 5.39
CA THR A 70 -10.19 0.45 6.36
C THR A 70 -10.46 -0.86 5.64
N GLN A 71 -9.76 -1.91 6.03
CA GLN A 71 -9.94 -3.27 5.54
C GLN A 71 -10.64 -4.10 6.61
N ARG A 72 -11.78 -4.71 6.25
CA ARG A 72 -12.46 -5.66 7.11
C ARG A 72 -11.91 -7.06 6.87
N LYS A 73 -11.35 -7.70 7.90
CA LYS A 73 -10.78 -9.05 7.83
C LYS A 73 -11.38 -9.94 8.93
N TRP A 74 -11.63 -11.21 8.60
CA TRP A 74 -11.96 -12.23 9.59
C TRP A 74 -10.72 -12.58 10.41
N VAL A 75 -10.80 -12.46 11.74
CA VAL A 75 -9.71 -12.79 12.64
C VAL A 75 -10.01 -14.13 13.30
N ASN A 76 -9.31 -15.18 12.85
CA ASN A 76 -9.54 -16.56 13.29
C ASN A 76 -9.52 -16.72 14.82
N TYR A 77 -8.56 -16.08 15.50
CA TYR A 77 -8.43 -16.15 16.96
C TYR A 77 -9.56 -15.46 17.71
N ALA A 78 -10.11 -14.39 17.15
CA ALA A 78 -11.19 -13.61 17.77
C ALA A 78 -12.59 -14.10 17.35
N HIS A 79 -12.67 -15.02 16.39
CA HIS A 79 -13.91 -15.56 15.82
C HIS A 79 -14.91 -14.47 15.37
N LYS A 80 -14.39 -13.37 14.78
CA LYS A 80 -15.21 -12.27 14.27
C LYS A 80 -14.50 -11.49 13.16
N GLU A 81 -15.29 -10.71 12.42
CA GLU A 81 -14.75 -9.67 11.55
C GLU A 81 -14.22 -8.50 12.37
N MET A 82 -13.07 -7.97 11.95
CA MET A 82 -12.46 -6.80 12.55
C MET A 82 -12.00 -5.83 11.46
N ASP A 83 -12.11 -4.55 11.77
CA ASP A 83 -11.69 -3.46 10.90
C ASP A 83 -10.24 -3.08 11.20
N PHE A 84 -9.41 -3.08 10.16
CA PHE A 84 -8.01 -2.72 10.21
C PHE A 84 -7.77 -1.49 9.34
N GLU A 85 -7.39 -0.39 9.99
CA GLU A 85 -7.02 0.81 9.28
C GLU A 85 -5.58 0.69 8.78
N ASN A 86 -5.37 1.06 7.53
CA ASN A 86 -4.07 1.06 6.88
C ASN A 86 -3.84 2.41 6.20
N TYR A 87 -2.60 2.88 6.32
CA TYR A 87 -2.09 4.00 5.57
C TYR A 87 -1.12 3.46 4.52
N ILE A 88 -1.34 3.83 3.26
CA ILE A 88 -0.62 3.29 2.12
C ILE A 88 -0.16 4.43 1.21
N LYS A 89 1.08 4.32 0.72
CA LYS A 89 1.66 5.23 -0.27
C LYS A 89 2.09 4.44 -1.48
N PHE A 90 1.69 4.85 -2.68
CA PHE A 90 2.14 4.21 -3.90
C PHE A 90 2.35 5.21 -5.05
N ALA A 91 3.18 4.81 -6.01
CA ALA A 91 3.44 5.56 -7.23
C ALA A 91 3.37 4.65 -8.47
N ILE A 92 3.15 5.25 -9.64
CA ILE A 92 3.32 4.55 -10.93
C ILE A 92 4.75 4.82 -11.43
N GLY A 93 5.49 3.75 -11.72
CA GLY A 93 6.80 3.83 -12.35
C GLY A 93 6.73 4.42 -13.77
N LYS A 94 7.83 4.96 -14.27
CA LYS A 94 7.87 5.73 -15.55
C LYS A 94 7.27 5.01 -16.76
N THR A 95 7.31 3.67 -16.79
CA THR A 95 6.77 2.87 -17.90
C THR A 95 5.26 2.63 -17.82
N GLY A 96 4.60 3.05 -16.73
CA GLY A 96 3.17 2.81 -16.52
C GLY A 96 2.81 1.37 -16.12
N ARG A 97 3.81 0.47 -16.06
CA ARG A 97 3.61 -0.98 -15.86
C ARG A 97 3.99 -1.48 -14.47
N LEU A 98 4.57 -0.61 -13.65
CA LEU A 98 5.05 -0.94 -12.32
C LEU A 98 4.40 0.00 -11.31
N MET A 99 3.91 -0.56 -10.22
CA MET A 99 3.44 0.17 -9.06
C MET A 99 4.48 0.04 -7.94
N LEU A 100 4.97 1.18 -7.48
CA LEU A 100 5.94 1.26 -6.39
C LEU A 100 5.17 1.42 -5.10
N LEU A 101 5.16 0.39 -4.26
CA LEU A 101 4.60 0.48 -2.92
C LEU A 101 5.66 1.07 -1.99
N VAL A 102 5.37 2.23 -1.43
CA VAL A 102 6.35 3.05 -0.70
C VAL A 102 6.17 2.94 0.81
N SER A 103 4.94 2.75 1.28
CA SER A 103 4.59 2.52 2.67
C SER A 103 3.28 1.74 2.78
N CYS A 104 3.14 0.89 3.79
CA CYS A 104 1.91 0.16 4.09
C CYS A 104 1.89 -0.26 5.57
N HIS A 105 1.24 0.51 6.43
CA HIS A 105 1.19 0.24 7.87
C HIS A 105 -0.10 0.77 8.51
N PRO A 106 -0.50 0.30 9.70
CA PRO A 106 -1.53 0.95 10.51
C PRO A 106 -1.18 2.43 10.78
N PRO A 107 -2.16 3.32 11.00
CA PRO A 107 -1.87 4.72 11.31
C PRO A 107 -0.91 4.82 12.49
N GLU A 108 0.20 5.53 12.31
CA GLU A 108 1.02 5.92 13.44
C GLU A 108 0.27 6.98 14.24
N ILE A 109 -0.03 6.69 15.51
CA ILE A 109 -0.55 7.70 16.42
C ILE A 109 0.58 8.68 16.69
N ARG A 110 0.53 9.84 16.05
CA ARG A 110 1.42 10.97 16.36
C ARG A 110 0.86 11.67 17.59
N TRP A 111 1.56 11.55 18.72
CA TRP A 111 1.33 12.31 19.95
C TRP A 111 2.10 13.63 19.90
#